data_AF-A0A838JG87-F1
#
_entry.id   AF-A0A838JG87-F1
#
_cell.length_a   1.000
_cell.length_b   1.000
_cell.length_c   1.000
_cell.angle_alpha   90.00
_cell.angle_beta   90.00
_cell.angle_gamma   90.00
#
_symmetry.space_group_name_H-M   'P 1'
#
loop_
_entity.id
_entity.type
_entity.pdbx_description
1 polymer ?
#
loop_
_entity_poly.entity_id
_entity_poly.type
_entity_poly.pdbx_seq_one_letter_code
_entity_poly.pdbx_strand_id
1 'polypeptide(L)'
;VLSGAIIEAEATIHFLQRAYTFKMDAHLLQLFPPSANLSQDTTPASAVFDSSIEQAFSAAFVSLATSQGADGWQLEREPEPLLLPSSIFIPDFALTRGQRRIYVEILGFWTPSYRERKIQKLQQLLDRDDLLLAIPVEAKDAFVSIAPHFPIVYYDGQLSATHVLQMLHTRYDDFAERLELINVSEVRERVLREGLLPERLCYDLLHCYRRSELSQAANHVVGDDILFMPGIGLYSLVWLVQLKSAVIAWLRSMHGAALSGVVQEMRHRWPELSGCEDATIEALLSLWPEVQIRRASIFEAVIEVVSEQNPTHEDVTGDVEEVVASGKAAKKVVRERRVATKKRGVVEQEATQGDLWG
;
A
#
# COMPACT_ATOMS: atom_id res chain seq x y z
N VAL A 1 3.75 -10.50 -40.73
CA VAL A 1 4.83 -11.39 -41.22
C VAL A 1 5.54 -11.99 -40.02
N LEU A 2 5.00 -13.07 -39.43
CA LEU A 2 5.57 -13.79 -38.28
C LEU A 2 5.34 -15.30 -38.43
N SER A 3 5.40 -15.83 -39.66
CA SER A 3 5.13 -17.24 -39.97
C SER A 3 6.41 -17.98 -40.41
N GLY A 4 7.52 -17.79 -39.68
CA GLY A 4 8.81 -18.38 -40.04
C GLY A 4 9.74 -18.71 -38.86
N ALA A 5 9.28 -18.63 -37.61
CA ALA A 5 10.16 -18.80 -36.45
C ALA A 5 10.36 -20.28 -36.04
N ILE A 6 9.36 -21.14 -36.25
CA ILE A 6 9.43 -22.56 -35.89
C ILE A 6 9.63 -23.37 -37.17
N ILE A 7 10.83 -23.91 -37.35
CA ILE A 7 11.24 -24.66 -38.55
C ILE A 7 10.98 -26.17 -38.35
N GLU A 8 11.18 -26.65 -37.13
CA GLU A 8 10.94 -28.02 -36.70
C GLU A 8 10.52 -28.02 -35.22
N ALA A 9 9.67 -28.97 -34.83
CA ALA A 9 9.37 -29.29 -33.44
C ALA A 9 9.47 -30.81 -33.24
N GLU A 10 9.80 -31.23 -32.03
CA GLU A 10 9.91 -32.66 -31.68
C GLU A 10 9.14 -32.91 -30.38
N ALA A 11 8.28 -33.93 -30.39
CA ALA A 11 7.56 -34.39 -29.22
C ALA A 11 7.95 -35.84 -28.90
N THR A 12 8.38 -36.08 -27.67
CA THR A 12 8.64 -37.43 -27.18
C THR A 12 7.40 -37.95 -26.46
N ILE A 13 6.77 -38.98 -27.02
CA ILE A 13 5.55 -39.61 -26.52
C ILE A 13 5.94 -40.93 -25.84
N HIS A 14 5.70 -41.03 -24.54
CA HIS A 14 5.87 -42.27 -23.81
C HIS A 14 4.56 -43.07 -23.81
N PHE A 15 4.54 -44.22 -24.48
CA PHE A 15 3.37 -45.09 -24.57
C PHE A 15 3.77 -46.56 -24.38
N LEU A 16 3.08 -47.27 -23.48
CA LEU A 16 3.34 -48.68 -23.13
C LEU A 16 4.83 -48.99 -22.89
N GLN A 17 5.47 -48.18 -22.02
CA GLN A 17 6.90 -48.29 -21.65
C GLN A 17 7.89 -48.09 -22.81
N ARG A 18 7.44 -47.61 -23.97
CA ARG A 18 8.31 -47.21 -25.10
C ARG A 18 8.24 -45.71 -25.31
N ALA A 19 9.37 -45.13 -25.67
CA ALA A 19 9.45 -43.74 -26.11
C ALA A 19 9.37 -43.70 -27.63
N TYR A 20 8.43 -42.93 -28.15
CA TYR A 20 8.28 -42.63 -29.57
C TYR A 20 8.63 -41.16 -29.77
N THR A 21 9.39 -40.88 -30.81
CA THR A 21 9.70 -39.51 -31.21
C THR A 21 8.80 -39.13 -32.37
N PHE A 22 7.98 -38.11 -32.18
CA PHE A 22 7.18 -37.50 -33.23
C PHE A 22 7.85 -36.19 -33.67
N LYS A 23 8.39 -36.18 -34.89
CA LYS A 23 8.98 -34.98 -35.49
C LYS A 23 7.93 -34.25 -36.31
N MET A 24 7.83 -32.96 -36.10
CA MET A 24 6.93 -32.05 -36.80
C MET A 24 7.80 -31.10 -37.60
N ASP A 25 7.84 -31.28 -38.91
CA ASP A 25 8.53 -30.37 -39.81
C ASP A 25 7.62 -29.19 -40.20
N ALA A 26 8.21 -28.22 -40.88
CA ALA A 26 7.48 -27.06 -41.40
C ALA A 26 6.26 -27.45 -42.25
N HIS A 27 6.28 -28.61 -42.91
CA HIS A 27 5.16 -29.08 -43.72
C HIS A 27 3.98 -29.56 -42.85
N LEU A 28 4.24 -30.37 -41.83
CA LEU A 28 3.24 -30.75 -40.83
C LEU A 28 2.65 -29.54 -40.11
N LEU A 29 3.49 -28.54 -39.81
CA LEU A 29 3.07 -27.29 -39.17
C LEU A 29 2.11 -26.45 -40.04
N GLN A 30 2.21 -26.55 -41.38
CA GLN A 30 1.30 -25.88 -42.31
C GLN A 30 -0.08 -26.54 -42.42
N LEU A 31 -0.22 -27.80 -41.95
CA LEU A 31 -1.50 -28.50 -41.92
C LEU A 31 -2.39 -28.05 -40.76
N PHE A 32 -1.85 -27.31 -39.78
CA PHE A 32 -2.66 -26.73 -38.72
C PHE A 32 -3.58 -25.65 -39.28
N PRO A 33 -4.85 -25.59 -38.83
CA PRO A 33 -5.74 -24.53 -39.23
C PRO A 33 -5.12 -23.18 -38.87
N PRO A 34 -5.24 -22.15 -39.73
CA PRO A 34 -4.78 -20.82 -39.38
C PRO A 34 -5.47 -20.37 -38.10
N SER A 35 -4.71 -19.77 -37.19
CA SER A 35 -5.14 -19.32 -35.85
C SER A 35 -6.31 -18.33 -35.86
N ALA A 36 -6.76 -17.88 -37.02
CA ALA A 36 -7.92 -17.02 -37.22
C ALA A 36 -9.29 -17.67 -36.92
N ASN A 37 -9.37 -19.00 -36.76
CA ASN A 37 -10.64 -19.71 -36.52
C ASN A 37 -10.82 -20.23 -35.07
N LEU A 38 -9.90 -19.93 -34.16
CA LEU A 38 -10.18 -20.01 -32.73
C LEU A 38 -10.93 -18.74 -32.36
N SER A 39 -12.25 -18.88 -32.28
CA SER A 39 -13.30 -18.02 -31.71
C SER A 39 -12.90 -16.64 -31.20
N GLN A 40 -13.76 -15.66 -31.51
CA GLN A 40 -13.84 -14.30 -30.98
C GLN A 40 -13.98 -14.21 -29.44
N ASP A 41 -13.02 -14.73 -28.68
CA ASP A 41 -12.62 -14.14 -27.42
C ASP A 41 -11.34 -13.35 -27.73
N THR A 42 -11.51 -12.07 -28.01
CA THR A 42 -10.40 -11.12 -28.15
C THR A 42 -9.73 -10.89 -26.81
N THR A 43 -9.03 -11.90 -26.31
CA THR A 43 -7.92 -11.74 -25.38
C THR A 43 -6.65 -11.86 -26.23
N PRO A 44 -5.81 -10.81 -26.35
CA PRO A 44 -4.54 -10.93 -27.05
C PRO A 44 -3.76 -12.11 -26.46
N ALA A 45 -2.90 -12.78 -27.23
CA ALA A 45 -2.11 -13.93 -26.73
C ALA A 45 -1.33 -13.61 -25.42
N SER A 46 -1.07 -12.32 -25.16
CA SER A 46 -0.55 -11.78 -23.90
C SER A 46 -1.51 -11.82 -22.70
N ALA A 47 -2.72 -12.37 -22.83
CA ALA A 47 -3.75 -12.41 -21.78
C ALA A 47 -4.03 -13.82 -21.25
N VAL A 48 -3.39 -14.85 -21.80
CA VAL A 48 -3.39 -16.19 -21.22
C VAL A 48 -2.23 -16.26 -20.22
N PHE A 49 -2.50 -16.68 -18.99
CA PHE A 49 -1.49 -16.95 -17.97
C PHE A 49 -1.18 -18.44 -17.96
N ASP A 50 0.06 -18.80 -17.66
CA ASP A 50 0.47 -20.21 -17.60
C ASP A 50 -0.06 -20.88 -16.32
N SER A 51 -0.36 -20.09 -15.28
CA SER A 51 -1.03 -20.55 -14.06
C SER A 51 -2.09 -19.58 -13.53
N SER A 52 -3.07 -20.13 -12.79
CA SER A 52 -4.06 -19.33 -12.06
C SER A 52 -3.44 -18.47 -10.96
N ILE A 53 -2.27 -18.86 -10.45
CA ILE A 53 -1.52 -18.12 -9.42
C ILE A 53 -0.93 -16.84 -10.01
N GLU A 54 -0.29 -16.93 -11.19
CA GLU A 54 0.21 -15.75 -11.90
C GLU A 54 -0.92 -14.78 -12.25
N GLN A 55 -2.05 -15.29 -12.73
CA GLN A 55 -3.22 -14.48 -13.05
C GLN A 55 -3.74 -13.73 -11.83
N ALA A 56 -3.92 -14.44 -10.71
CA ALA A 56 -4.41 -13.85 -9.47
C ALA A 56 -3.43 -12.83 -8.89
N PHE A 57 -2.12 -13.13 -8.91
CA PHE A 57 -1.07 -12.20 -8.49
C PHE A 57 -1.08 -10.92 -9.33
N SER A 58 -1.13 -11.06 -10.67
CA SER A 58 -1.17 -9.91 -11.58
C SER A 58 -2.41 -9.05 -11.35
N ALA A 59 -3.59 -9.67 -11.21
CA ALA A 59 -4.83 -8.93 -10.92
C ALA A 59 -4.78 -8.20 -9.58
N ALA A 60 -4.27 -8.85 -8.53
CA ALA A 60 -4.08 -8.24 -7.22
C ALA A 60 -3.12 -7.05 -7.27
N PHE A 61 -2.01 -7.19 -8.01
CA PHE A 61 -1.03 -6.13 -8.18
C PHE A 61 -1.60 -4.91 -8.91
N VAL A 62 -2.37 -5.12 -9.99
CA VAL A 62 -3.03 -4.02 -10.73
C VAL A 62 -4.02 -3.26 -9.85
N SER A 63 -4.76 -3.97 -8.98
CA SER A 63 -5.66 -3.34 -8.01
C SER A 63 -4.91 -2.47 -7.00
N LEU A 64 -3.77 -2.96 -6.48
CA LEU A 64 -2.89 -2.18 -5.60
C LEU A 64 -2.29 -0.97 -6.32
N ALA A 65 -1.83 -1.12 -7.56
CA ALA A 65 -1.29 -0.01 -8.36
C ALA A 65 -2.34 1.09 -8.58
N THR A 66 -3.59 0.70 -8.87
CA THR A 66 -4.71 1.64 -9.08
C THR A 66 -5.03 2.46 -7.81
N SER A 67 -4.91 1.82 -6.64
CA SER A 67 -5.11 2.45 -5.34
C SER A 67 -3.85 3.11 -4.76
N GLN A 68 -2.77 3.23 -5.55
CA GLN A 68 -1.46 3.72 -5.13
C GLN A 68 -0.81 2.93 -3.97
N GLY A 69 -1.22 1.68 -3.77
CA GLY A 69 -0.63 0.74 -2.80
C GLY A 69 0.50 -0.13 -3.36
N ALA A 70 0.94 0.11 -4.60
CA ALA A 70 2.06 -0.62 -5.21
C ALA A 70 3.43 0.05 -4.97
N ASP A 71 3.50 1.11 -4.16
CA ASP A 71 4.74 1.80 -3.78
C ASP A 71 5.64 2.19 -4.97
N GLY A 72 5.01 2.63 -6.06
CA GLY A 72 5.68 3.03 -7.30
C GLY A 72 6.20 1.89 -8.18
N TRP A 73 6.04 0.62 -7.76
CA TRP A 73 6.42 -0.54 -8.55
C TRP A 73 5.44 -0.77 -9.72
N GLN A 74 6.00 -1.03 -10.89
CA GLN A 74 5.27 -1.40 -12.10
C GLN A 74 5.54 -2.86 -12.42
N LEU A 75 4.47 -3.61 -12.68
CA LEU A 75 4.55 -5.03 -13.02
C LEU A 75 4.54 -5.21 -14.54
N GLU A 76 5.56 -5.88 -15.04
CA GLU A 76 5.68 -6.35 -16.41
C GLU A 76 5.58 -7.88 -16.43
N ARG A 77 4.81 -8.41 -17.38
CA ARG A 77 4.66 -9.85 -17.62
C ARG A 77 5.62 -10.31 -18.70
N GLU A 78 6.08 -11.55 -18.58
CA GLU A 78 6.93 -12.21 -19.59
C GLU A 78 8.08 -11.30 -20.04
N PRO A 79 8.91 -10.82 -19.08
CA PRO A 79 10.02 -9.92 -19.38
C PRO A 79 11.09 -10.60 -20.26
N GLU A 80 12.09 -9.84 -20.65
CA GLU A 80 13.21 -10.34 -21.42
C GLU A 80 13.91 -11.56 -20.74
N PRO A 81 14.32 -12.57 -21.51
CA PRO A 81 15.04 -13.72 -20.98
C PRO A 81 16.39 -13.33 -20.36
N LEU A 82 16.70 -13.90 -19.22
CA LEU A 82 18.03 -13.91 -18.63
C LEU A 82 18.91 -14.93 -19.37
N LEU A 83 20.04 -14.46 -19.88
CA LEU A 83 21.01 -15.31 -20.57
C LEU A 83 21.85 -16.10 -19.56
N LEU A 84 21.84 -17.42 -19.70
CA LEU A 84 22.74 -18.34 -18.99
C LEU A 84 23.83 -18.84 -19.96
N PRO A 85 24.96 -19.38 -19.46
CA PRO A 85 26.04 -19.87 -20.32
C PRO A 85 25.62 -20.90 -21.38
N SER A 86 24.62 -21.74 -21.07
CA SER A 86 24.18 -22.84 -21.93
C SER A 86 22.67 -22.87 -22.20
N SER A 87 21.91 -21.90 -21.67
CA SER A 87 20.47 -21.85 -21.83
C SER A 87 19.91 -20.45 -21.55
N ILE A 88 18.59 -20.30 -21.53
CA ILE A 88 17.92 -19.10 -21.06
C ILE A 88 17.03 -19.41 -19.87
N PHE A 89 16.82 -18.39 -19.05
CA PHE A 89 15.86 -18.38 -17.97
C PHE A 89 14.89 -17.22 -18.20
N ILE A 90 13.59 -17.52 -18.31
CA ILE A 90 12.55 -16.53 -18.51
C ILE A 90 11.79 -16.44 -17.19
N PRO A 91 11.91 -15.33 -16.44
CA PRO A 91 11.08 -15.09 -15.26
C PRO A 91 9.62 -14.83 -15.66
N ASP A 92 8.68 -15.05 -14.75
CA ASP A 92 7.26 -14.80 -15.02
C ASP A 92 6.94 -13.30 -15.07
N PHE A 93 7.59 -12.52 -14.20
CA PHE A 93 7.39 -11.08 -14.10
C PHE A 93 8.70 -10.31 -13.91
N ALA A 94 8.65 -9.02 -14.24
CA ALA A 94 9.61 -8.03 -13.78
C ALA A 94 8.89 -6.88 -13.07
N LEU A 95 9.41 -6.48 -11.92
CA LEU A 95 8.96 -5.32 -11.16
C LEU A 95 9.95 -4.19 -11.35
N THR A 96 9.49 -3.03 -11.82
CA THR A 96 10.34 -1.86 -12.05
C THR A 96 9.95 -0.69 -11.18
N ARG A 97 10.95 0.02 -10.65
CA ARG A 97 10.77 1.26 -9.89
C ARG A 97 12.01 2.14 -10.04
N GLY A 98 11.86 3.30 -10.69
CA GLY A 98 13.00 4.15 -11.02
C GLY A 98 14.02 3.40 -11.87
N GLN A 99 15.26 3.28 -11.38
CA GLN A 99 16.34 2.54 -12.06
C GLN A 99 16.39 1.06 -11.67
N ARG A 100 15.58 0.61 -10.71
CA ARG A 100 15.59 -0.77 -10.23
C ARG A 100 14.65 -1.62 -11.07
N ARG A 101 15.12 -2.81 -11.44
CA ARG A 101 14.35 -3.87 -12.10
C ARG A 101 14.60 -5.16 -11.34
N ILE A 102 13.55 -5.77 -10.80
CA ILE A 102 13.62 -6.99 -10.01
C ILE A 102 12.75 -8.03 -10.70
N TYR A 103 13.36 -9.12 -11.12
CA TYR A 103 12.66 -10.26 -11.72
C TYR A 103 11.97 -11.08 -10.62
N VAL A 104 10.78 -11.61 -10.93
CA VAL A 104 10.01 -12.46 -10.03
C VAL A 104 9.69 -13.75 -10.76
N GLU A 105 10.02 -14.86 -10.11
CA GLU A 105 9.70 -16.21 -10.58
C GLU A 105 8.77 -16.90 -9.57
N ILE A 106 7.63 -17.40 -10.04
CA ILE A 106 6.65 -18.15 -9.27
C ILE A 106 6.88 -19.65 -9.51
N LEU A 107 7.48 -20.31 -8.54
CA LEU A 107 7.83 -21.72 -8.63
C LEU A 107 6.61 -22.61 -8.34
N GLY A 108 5.89 -23.09 -9.36
CA GLY A 108 4.75 -24.00 -9.16
C GLY A 108 5.06 -25.48 -8.84
N PHE A 109 4.00 -26.30 -8.79
CA PHE A 109 4.06 -27.76 -8.62
C PHE A 109 4.17 -28.50 -9.94
N TRP A 110 5.35 -29.02 -10.18
CA TRP A 110 5.63 -29.84 -11.34
C TRP A 110 6.65 -30.89 -10.88
N THR A 111 6.77 -31.99 -11.60
CA THR A 111 7.45 -33.22 -11.18
C THR A 111 8.84 -33.03 -10.54
N PRO A 112 9.35 -33.99 -9.74
CA PRO A 112 10.71 -33.93 -9.19
C PRO A 112 11.79 -33.59 -10.23
N SER A 113 11.66 -34.13 -11.45
CA SER A 113 12.59 -33.85 -12.55
C SER A 113 12.50 -32.40 -13.07
N TYR A 114 11.32 -31.78 -13.07
CA TYR A 114 11.18 -30.37 -13.39
C TYR A 114 11.85 -29.49 -12.33
N ARG A 115 11.64 -29.80 -11.04
CA ARG A 115 12.27 -29.07 -9.93
C ARG A 115 13.78 -29.12 -10.01
N GLU A 116 14.36 -30.30 -10.25
CA GLU A 116 15.81 -30.49 -10.40
C GLU A 116 16.37 -29.57 -11.50
N ARG A 117 15.74 -29.55 -12.68
CA ARG A 117 16.15 -28.69 -13.81
C ARG A 117 16.03 -27.21 -13.48
N LYS A 118 14.96 -26.81 -12.78
CA LYS A 118 14.76 -25.41 -12.38
C LYS A 118 15.80 -24.98 -11.34
N ILE A 119 16.12 -25.83 -10.36
CA ILE A 119 17.19 -25.60 -9.39
C ILE A 119 18.55 -25.46 -10.09
N GLN A 120 18.87 -26.32 -11.06
CA GLN A 120 20.12 -26.22 -11.83
C GLN A 120 20.24 -24.89 -12.60
N LYS A 121 19.13 -24.35 -13.10
CA LYS A 121 19.13 -23.01 -13.73
C LYS A 121 19.29 -21.90 -12.69
N LEU A 122 18.61 -21.99 -11.55
CA LEU A 122 18.73 -21.01 -10.47
C LEU A 122 20.12 -21.01 -9.85
N GLN A 123 20.80 -22.17 -9.78
CA GLN A 123 22.20 -22.26 -9.37
C GLN A 123 23.17 -21.50 -10.28
N GLN A 124 22.82 -21.29 -11.55
CA GLN A 124 23.61 -20.46 -12.47
C GLN A 124 23.31 -18.96 -12.29
N LEU A 125 22.35 -18.60 -11.45
CA LEU A 125 21.89 -17.24 -11.18
C LEU A 125 22.22 -16.78 -9.73
N LEU A 126 23.04 -17.52 -8.98
CA LEU A 126 23.31 -17.25 -7.56
C LEU A 126 23.96 -15.88 -7.30
N ASP A 127 24.71 -15.36 -8.27
CA ASP A 127 25.38 -14.06 -8.16
C ASP A 127 24.46 -12.88 -8.48
N ARG A 128 23.21 -13.14 -8.87
CA ARG A 128 22.23 -12.08 -9.15
C ARG A 128 21.54 -11.63 -7.88
N ASP A 129 21.48 -10.31 -7.69
CA ASP A 129 20.76 -9.67 -6.60
C ASP A 129 19.39 -9.15 -7.03
N ASP A 130 18.99 -9.30 -8.28
CA ASP A 130 17.76 -8.76 -8.87
C ASP A 130 16.72 -9.84 -9.19
N LEU A 131 16.76 -11.01 -8.53
CA LEU A 131 15.81 -12.11 -8.71
C LEU A 131 15.15 -12.49 -7.37
N LEU A 132 13.82 -12.36 -7.32
CA LEU A 132 12.97 -12.80 -6.21
C LEU A 132 12.24 -14.09 -6.58
N LEU A 133 12.21 -15.04 -5.67
CA LEU A 133 11.52 -16.32 -5.87
C LEU A 133 10.26 -16.38 -5.01
N ALA A 134 9.14 -16.74 -5.62
CA ALA A 134 7.93 -17.13 -4.90
C ALA A 134 7.85 -18.66 -4.86
N ILE A 135 7.88 -19.24 -3.66
CA ILE A 135 7.97 -20.71 -3.46
C ILE A 135 6.77 -21.19 -2.62
N PRO A 136 6.06 -22.23 -3.05
CA PRO A 136 4.95 -22.76 -2.27
C PRO A 136 5.48 -23.45 -1.01
N VAL A 137 4.75 -23.32 0.10
CA VAL A 137 5.20 -23.77 1.43
C VAL A 137 5.55 -25.25 1.44
N GLU A 138 4.79 -26.07 0.73
CA GLU A 138 4.96 -27.52 0.64
C GLU A 138 6.12 -27.94 -0.28
N ALA A 139 6.73 -27.01 -1.03
CA ALA A 139 7.95 -27.25 -1.81
C ALA A 139 9.24 -26.70 -1.15
N LYS A 140 9.15 -26.09 0.04
CA LYS A 140 10.29 -25.49 0.76
C LYS A 140 11.53 -26.37 0.78
N ASP A 141 11.37 -27.62 1.21
CA ASP A 141 12.48 -28.57 1.41
C ASP A 141 13.26 -28.84 0.12
N ALA A 142 12.60 -28.77 -1.04
CA ALA A 142 13.25 -29.00 -2.32
C ALA A 142 14.18 -27.85 -2.73
N PHE A 143 13.93 -26.63 -2.25
CA PHE A 143 14.68 -25.43 -2.64
C PHE A 143 15.62 -24.92 -1.53
N VAL A 144 15.82 -25.67 -0.44
CA VAL A 144 16.70 -25.30 0.69
C VAL A 144 18.12 -24.96 0.24
N SER A 145 18.64 -25.65 -0.78
CA SER A 145 20.01 -25.44 -1.27
C SER A 145 20.24 -24.04 -1.87
N ILE A 146 19.22 -23.45 -2.50
CA ILE A 146 19.30 -22.12 -3.10
C ILE A 146 18.77 -21.01 -2.19
N ALA A 147 17.96 -21.36 -1.19
CA ALA A 147 17.25 -20.41 -0.36
C ALA A 147 18.11 -19.31 0.30
N PRO A 148 19.37 -19.55 0.71
CA PRO A 148 20.22 -18.50 1.28
C PRO A 148 20.64 -17.41 0.28
N HIS A 149 20.54 -17.66 -1.03
CA HIS A 149 21.09 -16.80 -2.07
C HIS A 149 20.04 -15.88 -2.70
N PHE A 150 18.76 -16.20 -2.54
CA PHE A 150 17.66 -15.44 -3.14
C PHE A 150 16.70 -14.92 -2.08
N PRO A 151 16.14 -13.71 -2.26
CA PRO A 151 14.96 -13.29 -1.53
C PRO A 151 13.78 -14.19 -1.90
N ILE A 152 13.15 -14.78 -0.89
CA ILE A 152 12.05 -15.73 -1.09
C ILE A 152 10.78 -15.24 -0.39
N VAL A 153 9.67 -15.28 -1.12
CA VAL A 153 8.32 -15.14 -0.58
C VAL A 153 7.66 -16.52 -0.63
N TYR A 154 7.31 -17.05 0.55
CA TYR A 154 6.56 -18.29 0.61
C TYR A 154 5.07 -18.05 0.46
N TYR A 155 4.38 -18.95 -0.24
CA TYR A 155 2.92 -18.86 -0.44
C TYR A 155 2.23 -20.21 -0.25
N ASP A 156 0.93 -20.18 0.05
CA ASP A 156 0.08 -21.37 0.19
C ASP A 156 -1.20 -21.14 -0.62
N GLY A 157 -1.37 -21.90 -1.69
CA GLY A 157 -2.46 -21.76 -2.67
C GLY A 157 -2.44 -20.49 -3.55
N GLN A 158 -2.09 -19.33 -2.99
CA GLN A 158 -2.11 -18.03 -3.66
C GLN A 158 -0.93 -17.15 -3.22
N LEU A 159 -0.31 -16.44 -4.16
CA LEU A 159 0.79 -15.51 -3.89
C LEU A 159 0.25 -14.11 -3.52
N SER A 160 0.54 -13.66 -2.31
CA SER A 160 0.16 -12.32 -1.84
C SER A 160 1.05 -11.23 -2.44
N ALA A 161 0.44 -10.34 -3.23
CA ALA A 161 1.12 -9.15 -3.76
C ALA A 161 1.70 -8.26 -2.65
N THR A 162 0.99 -8.14 -1.52
CA THR A 162 1.46 -7.37 -0.36
C THR A 162 2.73 -7.98 0.26
N HIS A 163 2.83 -9.32 0.35
CA HIS A 163 4.06 -9.95 0.84
C HIS A 163 5.24 -9.74 -0.11
N VAL A 164 4.99 -9.78 -1.43
CA VAL A 164 6.02 -9.46 -2.42
C VAL A 164 6.48 -8.01 -2.26
N LEU A 165 5.57 -7.04 -2.16
CA LEU A 165 5.90 -5.62 -1.93
C LEU A 165 6.65 -5.42 -0.60
N GLN A 166 6.28 -6.11 0.47
CA GLN A 166 7.00 -6.06 1.74
C GLN A 166 8.43 -6.60 1.60
N MET A 167 8.62 -7.66 0.82
CA MET A 167 9.95 -8.19 0.54
C MET A 167 10.78 -7.20 -0.27
N LEU A 168 10.19 -6.58 -1.29
CA LEU A 168 10.85 -5.54 -2.06
C LEU A 168 11.27 -4.36 -1.19
N HIS A 169 10.40 -3.93 -0.28
CA HIS A 169 10.74 -2.88 0.68
C HIS A 169 11.89 -3.29 1.60
N THR A 170 11.86 -4.49 2.15
CA THR A 170 12.88 -4.90 3.12
C THR A 170 14.26 -5.04 2.45
N ARG A 171 14.30 -5.46 1.18
CA ARG A 171 15.56 -5.84 0.51
C ARG A 171 16.10 -4.82 -0.48
N TYR A 172 15.21 -4.05 -1.12
CA TYR A 172 15.52 -3.18 -2.26
C TYR A 172 15.08 -1.73 -2.05
N ASP A 173 14.79 -1.32 -0.82
CA ASP A 173 14.46 0.07 -0.56
C ASP A 173 15.70 0.97 -0.65
N ASP A 174 15.47 2.14 -1.21
CA ASP A 174 16.45 3.16 -1.57
C ASP A 174 16.02 4.54 -1.07
N PHE A 175 15.11 4.59 -0.10
CA PHE A 175 14.57 5.84 0.41
C PHE A 175 15.65 6.80 0.92
N ALA A 176 16.66 6.29 1.63
CA ALA A 176 17.77 7.11 2.12
C ALA A 176 18.54 7.79 0.97
N GLU A 177 18.86 7.04 -0.09
CA GLU A 177 19.53 7.57 -1.29
C GLU A 177 18.65 8.60 -2.00
N ARG A 178 17.35 8.31 -2.16
CA ARG A 178 16.37 9.25 -2.76
C ARG A 178 16.21 10.54 -1.96
N LEU A 179 16.24 10.45 -0.63
CA LEU A 179 16.11 11.58 0.27
C LEU A 179 17.27 12.57 0.10
N GLU A 180 18.48 12.08 -0.13
CA GLU A 180 19.67 12.91 -0.39
C GLU A 180 19.61 13.64 -1.74
N LEU A 181 18.85 13.13 -2.70
CA LEU A 181 18.68 13.76 -4.03
C LEU A 181 17.72 14.95 -4.01
N ILE A 182 16.98 15.16 -2.91
CA ILE A 182 15.98 16.23 -2.84
C ILE A 182 16.68 17.60 -2.83
N ASN A 183 16.35 18.43 -3.83
CA ASN A 183 16.75 19.84 -3.83
C ASN A 183 15.83 20.66 -2.90
N VAL A 184 16.15 20.66 -1.60
CA VAL A 184 15.34 21.32 -0.56
C VAL A 184 15.11 22.81 -0.88
N SER A 185 16.12 23.52 -1.36
CA SER A 185 16.01 24.95 -1.68
C SER A 185 14.99 25.21 -2.79
N GLU A 186 15.04 24.44 -3.87
CA GLU A 186 14.11 24.58 -4.99
C GLU A 186 12.67 24.23 -4.59
N VAL A 187 12.49 23.16 -3.80
CA VAL A 187 11.17 22.81 -3.27
C VAL A 187 10.62 23.93 -2.40
N ARG A 188 11.43 24.49 -1.49
CA ARG A 188 11.01 25.61 -0.63
C ARG A 188 10.62 26.85 -1.43
N GLU A 189 11.43 27.25 -2.40
CA GLU A 189 11.13 28.38 -3.29
C GLU A 189 9.81 28.16 -4.04
N ARG A 190 9.57 26.93 -4.49
CA ARG A 190 8.32 26.55 -5.16
C ARG A 190 7.11 26.66 -4.23
N VAL A 191 7.20 26.16 -3.00
CA VAL A 191 6.12 26.29 -1.99
C VAL A 191 5.81 27.76 -1.70
N LEU A 192 6.82 28.60 -1.53
CA LEU A 192 6.63 30.04 -1.25
C LEU A 192 5.99 30.77 -2.44
N ARG A 193 6.29 30.34 -3.67
CA ARG A 193 5.74 30.92 -4.90
C ARG A 193 4.29 30.50 -5.14
N GLU A 194 3.97 29.22 -4.96
CA GLU A 194 2.64 28.66 -5.23
C GLU A 194 1.69 28.73 -4.03
N GLY A 195 2.21 28.96 -2.82
CA GLY A 195 1.44 29.03 -1.59
C GLY A 195 1.14 27.66 -0.99
N LEU A 196 0.62 26.72 -1.79
CA LEU A 196 0.32 25.34 -1.42
C LEU A 196 0.74 24.39 -2.56
N LEU A 197 1.50 23.35 -2.21
CA LEU A 197 1.77 22.18 -3.04
C LEU A 197 0.96 20.99 -2.48
N PRO A 198 -0.07 20.52 -3.22
CA PRO A 198 -0.87 19.37 -2.81
C PRO A 198 -0.03 18.12 -2.55
N GLU A 199 -0.46 17.28 -1.60
CA GLU A 199 0.27 16.05 -1.20
C GLU A 199 0.67 15.19 -2.40
N ARG A 200 -0.22 15.05 -3.38
CA ARG A 200 0.04 14.28 -4.61
C ARG A 200 1.27 14.78 -5.36
N LEU A 201 1.49 16.09 -5.46
CA LEU A 201 2.67 16.66 -6.11
C LEU A 201 3.92 16.46 -5.26
N CYS A 202 3.77 16.42 -3.94
CA CYS A 202 4.88 16.22 -3.03
C CYS A 202 5.52 14.83 -3.17
N TYR A 203 4.78 13.79 -3.60
CA TYR A 203 5.37 12.47 -3.86
C TYR A 203 6.48 12.56 -4.92
N ASP A 204 6.19 13.13 -6.09
CA ASP A 204 7.17 13.23 -7.17
C ASP A 204 8.31 14.19 -6.80
N LEU A 205 7.98 15.33 -6.17
CA LEU A 205 8.95 16.36 -5.79
C LEU A 205 9.93 15.92 -4.70
N LEU A 206 9.45 15.12 -3.74
CA LEU A 206 10.26 14.60 -2.64
C LEU A 206 10.75 13.19 -2.92
N HIS A 207 10.60 12.72 -4.17
CA HIS A 207 10.99 11.39 -4.60
C HIS A 207 10.47 10.28 -3.68
N CYS A 208 9.22 10.37 -3.22
CA CYS A 208 8.60 9.44 -2.29
C CYS A 208 7.61 8.54 -3.01
N TYR A 209 7.43 7.31 -2.49
CA TYR A 209 6.42 6.37 -2.97
C TYR A 209 5.35 6.03 -1.93
N ARG A 210 5.59 6.37 -0.66
CA ARG A 210 4.73 6.00 0.48
C ARG A 210 4.44 7.19 1.38
N ARG A 211 3.28 7.16 2.06
CA ARG A 211 2.89 8.19 3.04
C ARG A 211 3.92 8.37 4.17
N SER A 212 4.52 7.27 4.62
CA SER A 212 5.55 7.28 5.67
C SER A 212 6.87 7.91 5.21
N GLU A 213 7.26 7.67 3.95
CA GLU A 213 8.41 8.33 3.31
C GLU A 213 8.13 9.82 3.16
N LEU A 214 6.95 10.17 2.66
CA LEU A 214 6.56 11.55 2.41
C LEU A 214 6.60 12.39 3.69
N SER A 215 6.08 11.83 4.78
CA SER A 215 6.10 12.50 6.09
C SER A 215 7.53 12.74 6.58
N GLN A 216 8.44 11.78 6.36
CA GLN A 216 9.85 11.93 6.71
C GLN A 216 10.53 12.96 5.82
N ALA A 217 10.39 12.87 4.50
CA ALA A 217 11.00 13.79 3.55
C ALA A 217 10.50 15.23 3.73
N ALA A 218 9.21 15.41 4.02
CA ALA A 218 8.64 16.72 4.30
C ALA A 218 9.31 17.42 5.50
N ASN A 219 9.71 16.67 6.54
CA ASN A 219 10.42 17.24 7.69
C ASN A 219 11.77 17.89 7.33
N HIS A 220 12.39 17.49 6.22
CA HIS A 220 13.62 18.13 5.72
C HIS A 220 13.35 19.46 5.01
N VAL A 221 12.12 19.66 4.53
CA VAL A 221 11.71 20.87 3.80
C VAL A 221 11.04 21.89 4.72
N VAL A 222 10.30 21.42 5.73
CA VAL A 222 9.62 22.23 6.74
C VAL A 222 10.59 23.21 7.41
N GLY A 223 10.09 24.38 7.79
CA GLY A 223 10.83 25.44 8.48
C GLY A 223 9.90 26.50 9.03
N ASP A 224 10.44 27.70 9.29
CA ASP A 224 9.68 28.79 9.92
C ASP A 224 8.49 29.24 9.06
N ASP A 225 8.65 29.28 7.74
CA ASP A 225 7.64 29.78 6.81
C ASP A 225 6.87 28.67 6.06
N ILE A 226 7.27 27.41 6.21
CA ILE A 226 6.72 26.28 5.44
C ILE A 226 6.35 25.14 6.39
N LEU A 227 5.13 24.65 6.25
CA LEU A 227 4.56 23.58 7.04
C LEU A 227 4.12 22.42 6.14
N PHE A 228 3.96 21.24 6.74
CA PHE A 228 3.43 20.05 6.08
C PHE A 228 2.26 19.49 6.89
N MET A 229 1.20 19.08 6.19
CA MET A 229 0.11 18.31 6.79
C MET A 229 -0.25 17.12 5.89
N PRO A 230 -0.26 15.87 6.41
CA PRO A 230 -0.77 14.72 5.67
C PRO A 230 -2.21 14.94 5.20
N GLY A 231 -2.51 14.59 3.96
CA GLY A 231 -3.79 14.85 3.29
C GLY A 231 -3.86 16.20 2.58
N ILE A 232 -3.01 17.18 2.95
CA ILE A 232 -2.97 18.51 2.32
C ILE A 232 -1.71 18.65 1.46
N GLY A 233 -0.53 18.44 2.04
CA GLY A 233 0.77 18.66 1.39
C GLY A 233 1.61 19.74 2.08
N LEU A 234 2.51 20.36 1.31
CA LEU A 234 3.41 21.41 1.78
C LEU A 234 2.79 22.78 1.51
N TYR A 235 2.75 23.67 2.50
CA TYR A 235 2.17 25.00 2.34
C TYR A 235 2.95 26.06 3.10
N SER A 236 2.86 27.29 2.62
CA SER A 236 3.44 28.45 3.28
C SER A 236 2.55 28.95 4.42
N LEU A 237 3.17 29.54 5.43
CA LEU A 237 2.45 30.19 6.53
C LEU A 237 1.56 31.35 6.04
N VAL A 238 2.04 32.07 5.02
CA VAL A 238 1.28 33.15 4.36
C VAL A 238 -0.03 32.62 3.77
N TRP A 239 0.04 31.50 3.04
CA TRP A 239 -1.15 30.85 2.48
C TRP A 239 -2.11 30.40 3.59
N LEU A 240 -1.61 29.79 4.67
CA LEU A 240 -2.44 29.34 5.79
C LEU A 240 -3.21 30.51 6.42
N VAL A 241 -2.56 31.64 6.65
CA VAL A 241 -3.18 32.85 7.23
C VAL A 241 -4.25 33.44 6.31
N GLN A 242 -3.99 33.45 5.00
CA GLN A 242 -4.96 33.92 4.00
C GLN A 242 -6.18 33.00 3.94
N LEU A 243 -5.96 31.68 3.88
CA LEU A 243 -7.03 30.69 3.90
C LEU A 243 -7.87 30.81 5.18
N LYS A 244 -7.22 30.86 6.35
CA LYS A 244 -7.88 31.03 7.64
C LYS A 244 -8.80 32.25 7.63
N SER A 245 -8.27 33.39 7.19
CA SER A 245 -9.01 34.66 7.16
C SER A 245 -10.23 34.59 6.23
N ALA A 246 -10.08 33.99 5.05
CA ALA A 246 -11.17 33.81 4.09
C ALA A 246 -12.24 32.83 4.61
N VAL A 247 -11.84 31.71 5.22
CA VAL A 247 -12.75 30.71 5.78
C VAL A 247 -13.50 31.28 6.99
N ILE A 248 -12.83 31.96 7.92
CA ILE A 248 -13.49 32.59 9.08
C ILE A 248 -14.48 33.67 8.64
N ALA A 249 -14.12 34.52 7.67
CA ALA A 249 -15.02 35.54 7.16
C ALA A 249 -16.28 34.92 6.52
N TRP A 250 -16.12 33.83 5.78
CA TRP A 250 -17.23 33.08 5.22
C TRP A 250 -18.08 32.40 6.32
N LEU A 251 -17.46 31.69 7.26
CA LEU A 251 -18.19 31.01 8.33
C LEU A 251 -18.95 31.99 9.22
N ARG A 252 -18.43 33.21 9.48
CA ARG A 252 -19.17 34.25 10.21
C ARG A 252 -20.46 34.71 9.52
N SER A 253 -20.55 34.58 8.20
CA SER A 253 -21.80 34.84 7.48
C SER A 253 -22.86 33.75 7.69
N MET A 254 -22.45 32.59 8.19
CA MET A 254 -23.32 31.45 8.47
C MET A 254 -23.53 31.32 9.99
N HIS A 255 -24.76 31.43 10.48
CA HIS A 255 -25.09 31.34 11.90
C HIS A 255 -25.09 29.88 12.37
N GLY A 256 -23.92 29.23 12.33
CA GLY A 256 -23.77 27.80 12.58
C GLY A 256 -24.12 26.96 11.35
N ALA A 257 -23.30 25.97 11.04
CA ALA A 257 -23.52 25.08 9.89
C ALA A 257 -23.07 23.65 10.19
N ALA A 258 -23.72 22.69 9.56
CA ALA A 258 -23.31 21.29 9.64
C ALA A 258 -21.89 21.12 9.06
N LEU A 259 -21.01 20.43 9.79
CA LEU A 259 -19.61 20.20 9.41
C LEU A 259 -19.50 19.58 8.02
N SER A 260 -20.32 18.58 7.69
CA SER A 260 -20.32 17.92 6.39
C SER A 260 -20.61 18.90 5.23
N GLY A 261 -21.58 19.80 5.42
CA GLY A 261 -21.90 20.84 4.44
C GLY A 261 -20.78 21.86 4.30
N VAL A 262 -20.15 22.26 5.42
CA VAL A 262 -18.99 23.16 5.40
C VAL A 262 -17.82 22.54 4.64
N VAL A 263 -17.47 21.30 4.95
CA VAL A 263 -16.38 20.57 4.29
C VAL A 263 -16.63 20.44 2.79
N GLN A 264 -17.86 20.11 2.38
CA GLN A 264 -18.24 20.02 0.97
C GLN A 264 -18.10 21.39 0.26
N GLU A 265 -18.60 22.46 0.87
CA GLU A 265 -18.51 23.80 0.31
C GLU A 265 -17.07 24.33 0.28
N MET A 266 -16.24 23.98 1.26
CA MET A 266 -14.81 24.31 1.26
C MET A 266 -14.10 23.73 0.03
N ARG A 267 -14.37 22.47 -0.33
CA ARG A 267 -13.80 21.87 -1.56
C ARG A 267 -14.24 22.59 -2.83
N HIS A 268 -15.43 23.17 -2.83
CA HIS A 268 -15.95 23.91 -3.98
C HIS A 268 -15.33 25.31 -4.09
N ARG A 269 -15.19 26.01 -2.95
CA ARG A 269 -14.66 27.39 -2.89
C ARG A 269 -13.14 27.47 -3.01
N TRP A 270 -12.43 26.48 -2.48
CA TRP A 270 -10.97 26.38 -2.54
C TRP A 270 -10.59 25.12 -3.32
N PRO A 271 -10.42 25.23 -4.65
CA PRO A 271 -10.10 24.09 -5.51
C PRO A 271 -8.86 23.30 -5.08
N GLU A 272 -7.92 23.98 -4.41
CA GLU A 272 -6.70 23.41 -3.85
C GLU A 272 -6.97 22.33 -2.79
N LEU A 273 -8.13 22.37 -2.11
CA LEU A 273 -8.56 21.40 -1.10
C LEU A 273 -9.47 20.31 -1.66
N SER A 274 -9.79 20.33 -2.96
CA SER A 274 -10.77 19.43 -3.58
C SER A 274 -10.44 17.95 -3.40
N GLY A 275 -9.16 17.59 -3.35
CA GLY A 275 -8.67 16.22 -3.14
C GLY A 275 -8.53 15.78 -1.68
N CYS A 276 -8.74 16.66 -0.70
CA CYS A 276 -8.55 16.35 0.70
C CYS A 276 -9.72 15.52 1.25
N GLU A 277 -9.44 14.55 2.13
CA GLU A 277 -10.47 13.78 2.85
C GLU A 277 -11.20 14.64 3.90
N ASP A 278 -12.39 14.23 4.35
CA ASP A 278 -13.19 15.00 5.32
C ASP A 278 -12.42 15.24 6.63
N ALA A 279 -11.74 14.18 7.12
CA ALA A 279 -10.93 14.23 8.33
C ALA A 279 -9.76 15.22 8.22
N THR A 280 -9.20 15.39 7.01
CA THR A 280 -8.10 16.33 6.75
C THR A 280 -8.58 17.77 6.85
N ILE A 281 -9.72 18.09 6.22
CA ILE A 281 -10.30 19.44 6.28
C ILE A 281 -10.75 19.74 7.72
N GLU A 282 -11.32 18.77 8.41
CA GLU A 282 -11.68 18.90 9.83
C GLU A 282 -10.44 19.18 10.71
N ALA A 283 -9.34 18.46 10.48
CA ALA A 283 -8.08 18.69 11.20
C ALA A 283 -7.51 20.09 10.92
N LEU A 284 -7.59 20.57 9.68
CA LEU A 284 -7.18 21.93 9.30
C LEU A 284 -7.99 22.99 10.05
N LEU A 285 -9.32 22.83 10.08
CA LEU A 285 -10.21 23.74 10.82
C LEU A 285 -9.92 23.73 12.32
N SER A 286 -9.60 22.56 12.87
CA SER A 286 -9.28 22.37 14.29
C SER A 286 -7.96 23.06 14.70
N LEU A 287 -7.12 23.47 13.75
CA LEU A 287 -5.92 24.27 14.04
C LEU A 287 -6.27 25.71 14.47
N TRP A 288 -7.48 26.19 14.21
CA TRP A 288 -7.86 27.58 14.43
C TRP A 288 -8.70 27.72 15.70
N PRO A 289 -8.21 28.42 16.74
CA PRO A 289 -8.94 28.60 18.00
C PRO A 289 -10.32 29.25 17.84
N GLU A 290 -10.51 30.04 16.78
CA GLU A 290 -11.76 30.73 16.47
C GLU A 290 -12.86 29.77 15.96
N VAL A 291 -12.50 28.56 15.54
CA VAL A 291 -13.43 27.55 15.03
C VAL A 291 -13.67 26.51 16.11
N GLN A 292 -14.91 26.41 16.58
CA GLN A 292 -15.34 25.34 17.49
C GLN A 292 -16.20 24.32 16.76
N ILE A 293 -15.76 23.06 16.82
CA ILE A 293 -16.52 21.92 16.29
C ILE A 293 -17.26 21.28 17.46
N ARG A 294 -18.58 21.40 17.49
CA ARG A 294 -19.44 20.78 18.51
C ARG A 294 -20.07 19.53 17.94
N ARG A 295 -19.85 18.39 18.61
CA ARG A 295 -20.44 17.10 18.25
C ARG A 295 -21.64 16.83 19.15
N ALA A 296 -22.85 16.90 18.60
CA ALA A 296 -24.07 16.52 19.30
C ALA A 296 -24.27 14.99 19.31
N SER A 297 -23.69 14.30 18.33
CA SER A 297 -23.70 12.84 18.18
C SER A 297 -22.48 12.40 17.36
N ILE A 298 -22.28 11.09 17.21
CA ILE A 298 -21.28 10.52 16.29
C ILE A 298 -21.54 10.87 14.82
N PHE A 299 -22.79 11.21 14.46
CA PHE A 299 -23.20 11.55 13.09
C PHE A 299 -23.41 13.05 12.87
N GLU A 300 -23.46 13.85 13.93
CA GLU A 300 -23.86 15.26 13.85
C GLU A 300 -22.82 16.16 14.52
N ALA A 301 -22.14 16.95 13.70
CA ALA A 301 -21.18 17.95 14.11
C ALA A 301 -21.55 19.31 13.49
N VAL A 302 -21.49 20.35 14.31
CA VAL A 302 -21.79 21.74 13.92
C VAL A 302 -20.53 22.57 14.12
N ILE A 303 -20.24 23.44 13.17
CA ILE A 303 -19.19 24.44 13.27
C ILE A 303 -19.79 25.77 13.73
N GLU A 304 -19.19 26.36 14.76
CA GLU A 304 -19.45 27.72 15.20
C GLU A 304 -18.15 28.53 15.20
N VAL A 305 -18.24 29.79 14.78
CA VAL A 305 -17.12 30.72 14.91
C VAL A 305 -17.31 31.50 16.21
N VAL A 306 -16.37 31.34 17.13
CA VAL A 306 -16.35 32.13 18.35
C VAL A 306 -15.76 33.49 18.03
N SER A 307 -16.57 34.54 18.17
CA SER A 307 -16.02 35.89 18.28
C SER A 307 -15.33 36.01 19.63
N GLU A 308 -14.09 36.51 19.66
CA GLU A 308 -13.47 36.98 20.91
C GLU A 308 -14.38 38.05 21.54
N GLN A 309 -15.29 37.63 22.41
CA GLN A 309 -15.98 38.51 23.34
C GLN A 309 -15.17 38.47 24.63
N ASN A 310 -14.75 39.65 25.09
CA ASN A 310 -14.14 39.92 26.38
C ASN A 310 -14.73 39.04 27.49
N PRO A 311 -13.94 38.59 28.48
CA PRO A 311 -14.49 37.96 29.67
C PRO A 311 -15.29 39.03 30.42
N THR A 312 -16.61 39.03 30.25
CA THR A 312 -17.49 39.77 31.15
C THR A 312 -17.45 39.06 32.49
N HIS A 313 -16.77 39.68 33.44
CA HIS A 313 -17.02 39.51 34.86
C HIS A 313 -18.53 39.61 35.11
N GLU A 314 -19.18 38.49 35.40
CA GLU A 314 -20.41 38.49 36.19
C GLU A 314 -20.01 38.17 37.62
N ASP A 315 -19.63 39.21 38.35
CA ASP A 315 -19.87 39.29 39.78
C ASP A 315 -21.39 39.36 39.97
N VAL A 316 -21.99 38.30 40.50
CA VAL A 316 -23.25 38.40 41.24
C VAL A 316 -23.00 37.89 42.65
N THR A 317 -22.78 38.88 43.51
CA THR A 317 -22.91 38.84 44.96
C THR A 317 -24.23 38.20 45.39
N GLY A 318 -24.18 37.28 46.35
CA GLY A 318 -25.33 36.69 47.03
C GLY A 318 -24.93 36.15 48.39
N ASP A 319 -25.06 37.05 49.36
CA ASP A 319 -24.92 37.01 50.82
C ASP A 319 -24.75 35.69 51.61
N VAL A 320 -23.94 35.86 52.66
CA VAL A 320 -23.59 34.95 53.75
C VAL A 320 -24.55 35.14 54.94
N GLU A 321 -24.99 34.04 55.56
CA GLU A 321 -25.32 33.87 56.99
C GLU A 321 -25.73 32.39 57.21
N GLU A 322 -25.43 31.63 58.26
CA GLU A 322 -24.39 31.58 59.29
C GLU A 322 -24.66 30.27 60.09
N VAL A 323 -23.60 29.50 60.44
CA VAL A 323 -23.38 28.65 61.66
C VAL A 323 -24.41 27.50 61.96
N VAL A 324 -24.05 26.25 62.27
CA VAL A 324 -23.46 25.75 63.54
C VAL A 324 -22.84 24.34 63.38
N ALA A 325 -21.78 24.15 64.18
CA ALA A 325 -20.78 23.09 64.28
C ALA A 325 -21.21 21.68 64.78
N SER A 326 -20.35 20.69 64.45
CA SER A 326 -19.93 19.51 65.27
C SER A 326 -19.36 18.46 64.29
N GLY A 327 -18.19 17.84 64.39
CA GLY A 327 -17.17 17.70 65.43
C GLY A 327 -16.45 16.35 65.21
N LYS A 328 -15.11 16.35 65.37
CA LYS A 328 -14.20 15.21 65.67
C LYS A 328 -13.57 14.37 64.52
N ALA A 329 -12.26 14.62 64.41
CA ALA A 329 -11.14 13.72 64.73
C ALA A 329 -10.60 12.71 63.69
N ALA A 330 -9.28 12.80 63.56
CA ALA A 330 -8.36 12.09 62.67
C ALA A 330 -8.17 10.59 63.00
N LYS A 331 -7.74 9.83 61.97
CA LYS A 331 -6.73 8.75 62.10
C LYS A 331 -6.12 8.40 60.72
N LYS A 332 -4.80 8.54 60.62
CA LYS A 332 -3.95 7.86 59.62
C LYS A 332 -3.88 6.36 59.92
N VAL A 333 -3.56 5.55 58.90
CA VAL A 333 -2.47 4.51 58.86
C VAL A 333 -2.87 3.25 58.05
N VAL A 334 -2.11 3.03 56.96
CA VAL A 334 -1.60 1.75 56.38
C VAL A 334 -2.46 0.88 55.43
N ARG A 335 -2.07 0.96 54.15
CA ARG A 335 -1.56 -0.09 53.23
C ARG A 335 -1.85 -1.57 53.58
N GLU A 336 -2.67 -2.23 52.76
CA GLU A 336 -2.55 -3.67 52.46
C GLU A 336 -2.75 -3.97 50.97
N ARG A 337 -1.85 -4.78 50.43
CA ARG A 337 -1.85 -5.41 49.10
C ARG A 337 -2.74 -6.65 49.12
N ARG A 338 -3.50 -6.92 48.05
CA ARG A 338 -3.88 -8.25 47.49
C ARG A 338 -4.89 -8.04 46.35
N VAL A 339 -5.10 -8.89 45.35
CA VAL A 339 -4.43 -9.98 44.61
C VAL A 339 -5.32 -10.19 43.37
N ALA A 340 -4.75 -10.64 42.25
CA ALA A 340 -5.44 -10.89 40.99
C ALA A 340 -6.54 -11.98 41.07
N THR A 341 -7.65 -11.77 40.34
CA THR A 341 -8.74 -12.75 40.22
C THR A 341 -8.80 -13.34 38.82
N LYS A 342 -8.90 -14.66 38.78
CA LYS A 342 -8.72 -15.57 37.64
C LYS A 342 -10.04 -15.82 36.90
N LYS A 343 -9.90 -16.10 35.59
CA LYS A 343 -10.88 -16.53 34.59
C LYS A 343 -11.91 -17.56 35.10
N ARG A 344 -13.15 -17.44 34.62
CA ARG A 344 -14.19 -18.47 34.65
C ARG A 344 -14.51 -18.89 33.20
N GLY A 345 -14.40 -20.18 32.93
CA GLY A 345 -14.59 -20.79 31.61
C GLY A 345 -16.04 -20.95 31.22
N VAL A 346 -16.30 -20.88 29.92
CA VAL A 346 -17.55 -21.23 29.26
C VAL A 346 -17.34 -22.57 28.56
N VAL A 347 -18.34 -23.44 28.71
CA VAL A 347 -18.42 -24.81 28.20
C VAL A 347 -18.91 -24.75 26.76
N GLU A 348 -18.17 -25.34 25.81
CA GLU A 348 -18.63 -25.62 24.45
C GLU A 348 -19.03 -27.09 24.33
N GLN A 349 -20.18 -27.31 23.70
CA GLN A 349 -20.83 -28.60 23.49
C GLN A 349 -20.24 -29.30 22.26
N GLU A 350 -19.91 -30.57 22.41
CA GLU A 350 -19.58 -31.50 21.34
C GLU A 350 -20.80 -31.76 20.43
N ALA A 351 -20.63 -31.54 19.13
CA ALA A 351 -21.52 -32.08 18.09
C ALA A 351 -20.71 -33.04 17.21
N THR A 352 -21.11 -34.30 17.26
CA THR A 352 -20.56 -35.43 16.51
C THR A 352 -21.19 -35.55 15.12
N GLN A 353 -20.35 -35.60 14.09
CA GLN A 353 -20.65 -36.11 12.74
C GLN A 353 -19.27 -36.37 12.11
N GLY A 354 -18.82 -37.56 11.70
CA GLY A 354 -19.52 -38.70 11.12
C GLY A 354 -18.79 -39.02 9.81
N ASP A 355 -17.96 -40.06 9.83
CA ASP A 355 -17.18 -40.67 8.74
C ASP A 355 -17.83 -40.59 7.35
N LEU A 356 -17.12 -40.05 6.35
CA LEU A 356 -17.39 -40.29 4.92
C LEU A 356 -16.11 -40.12 4.06
N TRP A 357 -15.27 -41.16 4.03
CA TRP A 357 -14.56 -41.56 2.82
C TRP A 357 -15.25 -42.82 2.28
N GLY A 358 -15.77 -42.72 1.06
CA GLY A 358 -16.32 -43.79 0.24
C GLY A 358 -16.22 -43.39 -1.22
#